data_AF-A0A0S8G1V8-F1
#
_entry.id   AF-A0A0S8G1V8-F1
#
_cell.length_a   1.000
_cell.length_b   1.000
_cell.length_c   1.000
_cell.angle_alpha   90.00
_cell.angle_beta   90.00
_cell.angle_gamma   90.00
#
_symmetry.space_group_name_H-M   'P 1'
#
loop_
_entity.id
_entity.type
_entity.pdbx_description
1 polymer ?
#
loop_
_entity_poly.entity_id
_entity_poly.type
_entity_poly.pdbx_seq_one_letter_code
_entity_poly.pdbx_strand_id
1 'polypeptide(L)'
;MTMALVSVLAGWGCGGGNQDNAGGVDGAGGSSASLVLPGLGFVTSTFGFYYQGDPEAGLHTGFNLDGRVSSKEAPAPGECAHDDFVGSNGEPGIDYSFLRIINDEEVREDGKYVFGGFREGQIIDGVIGGAVKNGSMTILVQIQGLDDPRHDDDVRVRIFGSEDGPALGTDNAVLQGATLSVHANSRFHSSEVMGMVADGVLTAGPIDLRFPVDIMIVRDELFLHDAWLRLELEEDAFEGTIAGYWDVANIRDIIGKPTTDNGNAANFTIEQFDAAMREHADGDYDPQSSQCGSISTMFRVAGVQAFLVGAGEPGGQGGNGGDGGAITTPVDQCLNDADQAALEALASEEQSGPAVVGMIAGDCPLTACGAEVGTVLSDSSEEARNALGDCIARCISDQTGLSAGCTGCYGAIAACSTAFCIAPCLPPNSGSEECANCALENCIDVNACTGL
;
A
#
# COMPACT_ATOMS: atom_id res chain seq x y z
N MET A 1 38.11 19.02 -55.96
CA MET A 1 38.54 19.99 -57.01
C MET A 1 37.39 20.95 -57.21
N THR A 2 37.68 22.25 -57.22
CA THR A 2 36.78 23.44 -57.20
C THR A 2 36.31 23.94 -55.82
N MET A 3 36.82 25.12 -55.48
CA MET A 3 36.56 26.02 -54.35
C MET A 3 35.21 26.76 -54.48
N ALA A 4 34.69 27.23 -53.34
CA ALA A 4 34.35 28.64 -53.01
C ALA A 4 33.06 28.70 -52.15
N LEU A 5 33.10 29.12 -50.87
CA LEU A 5 33.28 30.46 -50.27
C LEU A 5 31.92 31.13 -49.93
N VAL A 6 31.60 31.11 -48.63
CA VAL A 6 31.10 32.18 -47.75
C VAL A 6 30.02 33.14 -48.28
N SER A 7 28.92 33.28 -47.53
CA SER A 7 28.38 34.59 -47.16
C SER A 7 27.56 34.53 -45.86
N VAL A 8 28.04 35.33 -44.92
CA VAL A 8 27.49 35.69 -43.61
C VAL A 8 26.43 36.78 -43.81
N LEU A 9 25.34 36.72 -43.06
CA LEU A 9 24.44 37.86 -42.83
C LEU A 9 24.39 38.14 -41.33
N ALA A 10 25.02 39.24 -40.93
CA ALA A 10 24.85 39.89 -39.65
C ALA A 10 24.03 41.17 -39.86
N GLY A 11 23.14 41.50 -38.93
CA GLY A 11 22.44 42.78 -38.95
C GLY A 11 21.44 42.98 -37.81
N TRP A 12 21.88 43.79 -36.84
CA TRP A 12 21.12 44.58 -35.83
C TRP A 12 20.72 43.81 -34.56
N GLY A 13 21.14 44.17 -33.34
CA GLY A 13 21.78 45.40 -32.84
C GLY A 13 20.76 46.34 -32.22
N CYS A 14 20.55 46.24 -30.91
CA CYS A 14 20.13 47.32 -30.02
C CYS A 14 20.77 47.09 -28.66
N GLY A 15 21.77 47.92 -28.35
CA GLY A 15 22.38 48.01 -27.03
C GLY A 15 21.59 48.93 -26.11
N GLY A 16 21.63 48.61 -24.82
CA GLY A 16 21.22 49.47 -23.72
C GLY A 16 21.93 48.96 -22.47
N GLY A 17 23.10 49.52 -22.18
CA GLY A 17 23.87 49.18 -20.99
C GLY A 17 23.32 49.87 -19.76
N ASN A 18 23.36 49.16 -18.63
CA ASN A 18 23.61 49.77 -17.33
C ASN A 18 24.42 48.77 -16.50
N GLN A 19 25.67 49.11 -16.21
CA GLN A 19 26.48 48.45 -15.19
C GLN A 19 26.09 49.05 -13.84
N ASP A 20 25.74 48.20 -12.87
CA ASP A 20 26.07 48.43 -11.48
C ASP A 20 26.39 47.07 -10.82
N ASN A 21 27.59 47.01 -10.25
CA ASN A 21 28.15 45.90 -9.47
C ASN A 21 27.42 45.77 -8.13
N ALA A 22 27.01 44.56 -7.77
CA ALA A 22 27.13 44.06 -6.38
C ALA A 22 26.99 42.53 -6.38
N GLY A 23 27.95 41.85 -5.78
CA GLY A 23 28.11 40.40 -5.83
C GLY A 23 26.97 39.59 -5.22
N GLY A 24 26.75 38.42 -5.80
CA GLY A 24 25.88 37.37 -5.27
C GLY A 24 26.42 36.02 -5.75
N VAL A 25 26.78 35.21 -4.76
CA VAL A 25 27.40 33.88 -4.80
C VAL A 25 26.80 32.95 -5.86
N ASP A 26 27.68 32.22 -6.57
CA ASP A 26 27.36 31.07 -7.42
C ASP A 26 26.53 30.04 -6.64
N GLY A 27 25.23 30.00 -6.89
CA GLY A 27 24.36 28.88 -6.53
C GLY A 27 24.29 27.92 -7.70
N ALA A 28 25.19 26.94 -7.75
CA ALA A 28 25.06 25.78 -8.62
C ALA A 28 23.88 24.93 -8.16
N GLY A 29 22.66 25.33 -8.53
CA GLY A 29 21.48 24.47 -8.50
C GLY A 29 21.57 23.48 -9.65
N GLY A 30 22.35 22.42 -9.46
CA GLY A 30 22.29 21.27 -10.34
C GLY A 30 20.94 20.60 -10.16
N SER A 31 19.98 20.95 -11.01
CA SER A 31 18.79 20.12 -11.24
C SER A 31 19.30 18.77 -11.74
N SER A 32 19.39 17.79 -10.84
CA SER A 32 19.54 16.39 -11.21
C SER A 32 18.24 16.00 -11.90
N ALA A 33 18.24 16.05 -13.24
CA ALA A 33 17.13 15.54 -14.01
C ALA A 33 16.88 14.08 -13.58
N SER A 34 15.70 13.79 -13.03
CA SER A 34 15.30 12.42 -12.70
C SER A 34 15.40 11.57 -13.96
N LEU A 35 16.32 10.59 -13.93
CA LEU A 35 16.55 9.72 -15.06
C LEU A 35 15.46 8.65 -15.08
N VAL A 36 14.69 8.59 -16.16
CA VAL A 36 13.79 7.45 -16.42
C VAL A 36 14.63 6.18 -16.46
N LEU A 37 14.28 5.23 -15.62
CA LEU A 37 14.96 3.95 -15.56
C LEU A 37 14.67 3.16 -16.85
N PRO A 38 15.66 2.44 -17.40
CA PRO A 38 15.46 1.68 -18.63
C PRO A 38 14.61 0.43 -18.39
N GLY A 39 13.97 -0.07 -19.44
CA GLY A 39 13.10 -1.26 -19.40
C GLY A 39 11.62 -0.92 -19.23
N LEU A 40 10.82 -1.96 -19.07
CA LEU A 40 9.40 -1.86 -18.76
C LEU A 40 9.23 -1.64 -17.26
N GLY A 41 8.34 -0.70 -16.91
CA GLY A 41 7.97 -0.38 -15.55
C GLY A 41 6.51 -0.70 -15.31
N PHE A 42 6.20 -1.17 -14.12
CA PHE A 42 4.84 -1.40 -13.66
C PHE A 42 4.67 -0.90 -12.24
N VAL A 43 3.47 -0.41 -11.93
CA VAL A 43 3.01 -0.17 -10.57
C VAL A 43 1.99 -1.23 -10.20
N THR A 44 2.11 -1.77 -9.00
CA THR A 44 1.18 -2.77 -8.49
C THR A 44 -0.19 -2.11 -8.26
N SER A 45 -1.23 -2.74 -8.80
CA SER A 45 -2.64 -2.34 -8.67
C SER A 45 -3.41 -3.23 -7.70
N THR A 46 -2.88 -4.41 -7.39
CA THR A 46 -3.40 -5.33 -6.38
C THR A 46 -2.25 -6.08 -5.72
N PHE A 47 -2.26 -6.15 -4.40
CA PHE A 47 -1.40 -7.02 -3.60
C PHE A 47 -2.25 -7.58 -2.46
N GLY A 48 -2.03 -8.83 -2.08
CA GLY A 48 -2.78 -9.49 -1.01
C GLY A 48 -2.41 -10.95 -0.90
N PHE A 49 -2.90 -11.65 0.11
CA PHE A 49 -2.61 -13.08 0.25
C PHE A 49 -3.20 -13.87 -0.93
N TYR A 50 -2.52 -14.94 -1.32
CA TYR A 50 -3.04 -15.86 -2.31
C TYR A 50 -4.01 -16.85 -1.64
N TYR A 51 -5.29 -16.80 -2.01
CA TYR A 51 -6.28 -17.75 -1.52
C TYR A 51 -6.47 -18.88 -2.53
N GLN A 52 -6.43 -20.12 -2.06
CA GLN A 52 -6.77 -21.27 -2.90
C GLN A 52 -8.29 -21.36 -3.06
N GLY A 53 -8.79 -21.16 -4.27
CA GLY A 53 -10.23 -21.24 -4.55
C GLY A 53 -10.82 -22.65 -4.41
N ASP A 54 -10.14 -23.67 -4.95
CA ASP A 54 -10.53 -25.08 -4.82
C ASP A 54 -9.38 -25.90 -4.22
N PRO A 55 -9.51 -26.38 -2.97
CA PRO A 55 -8.54 -27.26 -2.31
C PRO A 55 -8.20 -28.52 -3.11
N GLU A 56 -9.16 -29.08 -3.86
CA GLU A 56 -8.97 -30.31 -4.65
C GLU A 56 -8.24 -30.07 -5.98
N ALA A 57 -8.21 -28.82 -6.47
CA ALA A 57 -7.56 -28.47 -7.73
C ALA A 57 -6.02 -28.34 -7.63
N GLY A 58 -5.47 -28.39 -6.41
CA GLY A 58 -4.06 -28.11 -6.14
C GLY A 58 -3.71 -26.62 -6.28
N LEU A 59 -2.49 -26.24 -5.93
CA LEU A 59 -2.04 -24.84 -6.06
C LEU A 59 -1.71 -24.54 -7.53
N HIS A 60 -2.39 -23.56 -8.13
CA HIS A 60 -2.17 -23.18 -9.53
C HIS A 60 -0.82 -22.49 -9.76
N THR A 61 -0.39 -21.75 -8.75
CA THR A 61 0.80 -20.92 -8.74
C THR A 61 1.51 -21.17 -7.42
N GLY A 62 2.80 -21.50 -7.47
CA GLY A 62 3.60 -21.78 -6.28
C GLY A 62 5.01 -22.19 -6.67
N PHE A 63 5.88 -22.23 -5.67
CA PHE A 63 7.30 -22.56 -5.84
C PHE A 63 7.72 -23.57 -4.80
N ASN A 64 8.66 -24.42 -5.20
CA ASN A 64 9.49 -25.19 -4.29
C ASN A 64 10.68 -24.31 -3.89
N LEU A 65 10.55 -23.64 -2.75
CA LEU A 65 11.46 -22.62 -2.26
C LEU A 65 12.75 -23.23 -1.70
N ASP A 66 12.68 -24.40 -1.06
CA ASP A 66 13.85 -25.06 -0.46
C ASP A 66 14.48 -26.17 -1.34
N GLY A 67 13.84 -26.49 -2.46
CA GLY A 67 14.23 -27.53 -3.41
C GLY A 67 13.94 -28.96 -2.95
N ARG A 68 13.01 -29.17 -2.00
CA ARG A 68 12.73 -30.47 -1.37
C ARG A 68 11.26 -30.84 -1.47
N VAL A 69 10.98 -32.08 -1.06
CA VAL A 69 9.61 -32.56 -0.89
C VAL A 69 9.54 -33.05 0.55
N SER A 70 8.99 -32.21 1.40
CA SER A 70 8.93 -32.34 2.85
C SER A 70 7.68 -33.12 3.29
N SER A 71 7.82 -33.83 4.40
CA SER A 71 6.73 -34.58 5.03
C SER A 71 6.87 -34.51 6.55
N LYS A 72 5.76 -34.18 7.21
CA LYS A 72 5.67 -34.02 8.66
C LYS A 72 5.99 -35.32 9.40
N GLU A 73 5.72 -36.48 8.78
CA GLU A 73 6.03 -37.79 9.36
C GLU A 73 7.52 -38.15 9.30
N ALA A 74 8.28 -37.52 8.40
CA ALA A 74 9.68 -37.84 8.16
C ALA A 74 10.53 -36.60 7.77
N PRO A 75 10.62 -35.59 8.64
CA PRO A 75 11.36 -34.36 8.35
C PRO A 75 12.86 -34.65 8.12
N ALA A 76 13.47 -33.96 7.17
CA ALA A 76 14.89 -34.10 6.92
C ALA A 76 15.74 -33.49 8.06
N PRO A 77 17.03 -33.87 8.19
CA PRO A 77 17.92 -33.19 9.11
C PRO A 77 18.03 -31.69 8.80
N GLY A 78 17.74 -30.85 9.79
CA GLY A 78 17.83 -29.40 9.64
C GLY A 78 16.58 -28.75 9.03
N GLU A 79 15.41 -29.31 9.30
CA GLU A 79 14.11 -28.89 8.76
C GLU A 79 13.04 -29.00 9.87
N CYS A 80 12.02 -28.15 9.82
CA CYS A 80 10.84 -28.32 10.67
C CYS A 80 9.87 -29.32 10.06
N ALA A 81 9.07 -29.99 10.89
CA ALA A 81 8.12 -30.97 10.40
C ALA A 81 6.92 -30.29 9.73
N HIS A 82 6.83 -30.37 8.41
CA HIS A 82 5.75 -29.84 7.59
C HIS A 82 5.50 -30.74 6.37
N ASP A 83 4.32 -30.62 5.77
CA ASP A 83 4.02 -31.26 4.49
C ASP A 83 3.97 -30.18 3.41
N ASP A 84 4.59 -30.47 2.27
CA ASP A 84 4.48 -29.59 1.11
C ASP A 84 3.16 -29.78 0.38
N PHE A 85 2.76 -28.73 -0.33
CA PHE A 85 1.63 -28.79 -1.22
C PHE A 85 2.02 -29.40 -2.57
N VAL A 86 1.01 -29.85 -3.30
CA VAL A 86 1.14 -30.32 -4.68
C VAL A 86 0.49 -29.28 -5.59
N GLY A 87 1.24 -28.87 -6.62
CA GLY A 87 0.75 -27.97 -7.65
C GLY A 87 -0.35 -28.63 -8.49
N SER A 88 -1.18 -27.81 -9.12
CA SER A 88 -2.29 -28.27 -9.99
C SER A 88 -1.85 -29.11 -11.20
N ASN A 89 -0.57 -29.01 -11.59
CA ASN A 89 0.10 -29.81 -12.61
C ASN A 89 0.69 -31.14 -12.06
N GLY A 90 0.54 -31.41 -10.76
CA GLY A 90 1.13 -32.56 -10.06
C GLY A 90 2.57 -32.34 -9.59
N GLU A 91 3.10 -31.12 -9.68
CA GLU A 91 4.42 -30.76 -9.16
C GLU A 91 4.45 -30.87 -7.64
N PRO A 92 5.32 -31.69 -7.05
CA PRO A 92 5.43 -31.82 -5.60
C PRO A 92 6.34 -30.73 -5.03
N GLY A 93 6.22 -30.50 -3.72
CA GLY A 93 7.17 -29.67 -2.98
C GLY A 93 6.85 -28.19 -3.00
N ILE A 94 5.57 -27.79 -3.14
CA ILE A 94 5.20 -26.38 -3.12
C ILE A 94 5.13 -25.90 -1.66
N ASP A 95 5.97 -24.92 -1.31
CA ASP A 95 5.98 -24.28 0.01
C ASP A 95 4.88 -23.21 0.09
N TYR A 96 3.89 -23.41 0.97
CA TYR A 96 2.94 -22.37 1.34
C TYR A 96 2.29 -22.61 2.71
N SER A 97 3.11 -22.82 3.74
CA SER A 97 2.65 -23.15 5.09
C SER A 97 1.76 -22.09 5.71
N PHE A 98 1.88 -20.81 5.32
CA PHE A 98 0.96 -19.76 5.77
C PHE A 98 -0.51 -20.03 5.37
N LEU A 99 -0.76 -20.78 4.29
CA LEU A 99 -2.12 -21.19 3.90
C LEU A 99 -2.81 -22.02 4.97
N ARG A 100 -2.05 -22.81 5.74
CA ARG A 100 -2.57 -23.64 6.85
C ARG A 100 -3.14 -22.77 7.97
N ILE A 101 -2.54 -21.60 8.18
CA ILE A 101 -2.96 -20.62 9.19
C ILE A 101 -4.21 -19.88 8.71
N ILE A 102 -4.20 -19.40 7.47
CA ILE A 102 -5.36 -18.70 6.88
C ILE A 102 -6.60 -19.60 6.83
N ASN A 103 -6.41 -20.89 6.52
CA ASN A 103 -7.50 -21.85 6.41
C ASN A 103 -7.78 -22.61 7.72
N ASP A 104 -7.23 -22.16 8.85
CA ASP A 104 -7.50 -22.76 10.13
C ASP A 104 -8.99 -22.60 10.49
N GLU A 105 -9.67 -23.72 10.73
CA GLU A 105 -11.07 -23.76 11.13
C GLU A 105 -11.25 -23.82 12.65
N GLU A 106 -10.16 -23.80 13.43
CA GLU A 106 -10.22 -23.70 14.88
C GLU A 106 -10.97 -22.43 15.29
N VAL A 107 -11.86 -22.57 16.28
CA VAL A 107 -12.68 -21.49 16.80
C VAL A 107 -12.37 -21.23 18.27
N ARG A 108 -12.41 -19.96 18.65
CA ARG A 108 -12.29 -19.47 20.03
C ARG A 108 -13.57 -19.71 20.82
N GLU A 109 -13.54 -19.45 22.13
CA GLU A 109 -14.72 -19.54 23.01
C GLU A 109 -15.88 -18.62 22.57
N ASP A 110 -15.58 -17.50 21.91
CA ASP A 110 -16.54 -16.54 21.36
C ASP A 110 -17.14 -16.97 20.01
N GLY A 111 -16.72 -18.11 19.46
CA GLY A 111 -17.20 -18.68 18.20
C GLY A 111 -16.54 -18.12 16.94
N LYS A 112 -15.56 -17.21 17.06
CA LYS A 112 -14.79 -16.70 15.92
C LYS A 112 -13.63 -17.63 15.57
N TYR A 113 -13.29 -17.71 14.28
CA TYR A 113 -12.11 -18.42 13.80
C TYR A 113 -10.82 -17.77 14.31
N VAL A 114 -9.86 -18.59 14.75
CA VAL A 114 -8.49 -18.13 14.99
C VAL A 114 -7.90 -17.66 13.65
N PHE A 115 -7.18 -16.53 13.65
CA PHE A 115 -6.70 -15.87 12.43
C PHE A 115 -7.80 -15.48 11.44
N GLY A 116 -9.05 -15.39 11.89
CA GLY A 116 -10.19 -15.08 11.03
C GLY A 116 -10.00 -13.81 10.20
N GLY A 117 -9.25 -12.81 10.67
CA GLY A 117 -8.98 -11.58 9.93
C GLY A 117 -8.11 -11.74 8.68
N PHE A 118 -7.36 -12.84 8.56
CA PHE A 118 -6.54 -13.16 7.38
C PHE A 118 -7.28 -13.95 6.31
N ARG A 119 -8.53 -14.38 6.57
CA ARG A 119 -9.33 -15.11 5.58
C ARG A 119 -9.73 -14.20 4.42
N GLU A 120 -10.03 -14.82 3.28
CA GLU A 120 -10.41 -14.09 2.07
C GLU A 120 -11.57 -13.11 2.34
N GLY A 121 -11.37 -11.86 1.93
CA GLY A 121 -12.34 -10.78 2.06
C GLY A 121 -12.52 -10.27 3.49
N GLN A 122 -11.65 -10.63 4.43
CA GLN A 122 -11.67 -10.10 5.80
C GLN A 122 -10.79 -8.85 5.95
N ILE A 123 -10.69 -8.33 7.18
CA ILE A 123 -10.08 -7.02 7.47
C ILE A 123 -8.69 -6.84 6.87
N ILE A 124 -7.82 -7.86 6.92
CA ILE A 124 -6.44 -7.73 6.44
C ILE A 124 -6.38 -7.59 4.92
N ASP A 125 -7.28 -8.26 4.19
CA ASP A 125 -7.39 -8.13 2.73
C ASP A 125 -7.76 -6.69 2.32
N GLY A 126 -8.72 -6.09 3.03
CA GLY A 126 -9.13 -4.71 2.81
C GLY A 126 -8.00 -3.72 3.13
N VAL A 127 -7.26 -3.97 4.20
CA VAL A 127 -6.13 -3.14 4.64
C VAL A 127 -4.99 -3.17 3.61
N ILE A 128 -4.53 -4.35 3.19
CA ILE A 128 -3.44 -4.47 2.21
C ILE A 128 -3.88 -3.93 0.84
N GLY A 129 -5.10 -4.27 0.41
CA GLY A 129 -5.64 -3.78 -0.86
C GLY A 129 -5.82 -2.26 -0.89
N GLY A 130 -6.23 -1.66 0.22
CA GLY A 130 -6.30 -0.21 0.40
C GLY A 130 -4.91 0.44 0.35
N ALA A 131 -3.93 -0.15 1.02
CA ALA A 131 -2.57 0.38 1.10
C ALA A 131 -1.87 0.50 -0.27
N VAL A 132 -2.12 -0.46 -1.18
CA VAL A 132 -1.62 -0.36 -2.56
C VAL A 132 -2.25 0.80 -3.32
N LYS A 133 -3.53 1.06 -3.12
CA LYS A 133 -4.28 2.08 -3.85
C LYS A 133 -4.01 3.49 -3.34
N ASN A 134 -3.89 3.67 -2.03
CA ASN A 134 -3.68 4.99 -1.42
C ASN A 134 -2.21 5.41 -1.36
N GLY A 135 -1.26 4.51 -1.69
CA GLY A 135 0.17 4.80 -1.71
C GLY A 135 0.91 4.43 -0.43
N SER A 136 0.22 3.98 0.62
CA SER A 136 0.83 3.46 1.86
C SER A 136 1.74 2.23 1.63
N MET A 137 1.56 1.54 0.50
CA MET A 137 2.37 0.42 0.06
C MET A 137 2.50 0.41 -1.47
N THR A 138 3.31 1.31 -2.03
CA THR A 138 3.56 1.32 -3.48
C THR A 138 4.70 0.36 -3.84
N ILE A 139 4.38 -0.63 -4.68
CA ILE A 139 5.33 -1.63 -5.19
C ILE A 139 5.51 -1.42 -6.70
N LEU A 140 6.76 -1.22 -7.11
CA LEU A 140 7.16 -1.01 -8.50
C LEU A 140 7.94 -2.22 -9.02
N VAL A 141 7.62 -2.68 -10.23
CA VAL A 141 8.31 -3.79 -10.90
C VAL A 141 9.02 -3.24 -12.14
N GLN A 142 10.32 -3.51 -12.26
CA GLN A 142 11.11 -3.20 -13.44
C GLN A 142 11.54 -4.50 -14.12
N ILE A 143 11.31 -4.57 -15.43
CA ILE A 143 11.77 -5.66 -16.29
C ILE A 143 12.66 -5.06 -17.38
N GLN A 144 13.92 -5.49 -17.43
CA GLN A 144 14.87 -5.09 -18.46
C GLN A 144 15.21 -6.27 -19.37
N GLY A 145 15.57 -5.98 -20.62
CA GLY A 145 15.98 -7.00 -21.58
C GLY A 145 14.83 -7.78 -22.20
N LEU A 146 13.56 -7.45 -21.91
CA LEU A 146 12.42 -8.13 -22.51
C LEU A 146 12.31 -7.80 -24.01
N ASP A 147 12.71 -8.74 -24.85
CA ASP A 147 12.67 -8.68 -26.30
C ASP A 147 11.42 -9.38 -26.88
N ASP A 148 11.00 -10.50 -26.29
CA ASP A 148 9.78 -11.23 -26.66
C ASP A 148 8.90 -11.51 -25.41
N PRO A 149 7.72 -10.86 -25.28
CA PRO A 149 6.86 -11.01 -24.12
C PRO A 149 6.25 -12.42 -23.98
N ARG A 150 6.43 -13.31 -24.96
CA ARG A 150 5.98 -14.71 -24.90
C ARG A 150 7.12 -15.68 -24.57
N HIS A 151 8.34 -15.43 -25.05
CA HIS A 151 9.46 -16.36 -24.92
C HIS A 151 10.81 -15.62 -24.88
N ASP A 152 11.34 -15.41 -23.68
CA ASP A 152 12.59 -14.71 -23.45
C ASP A 152 13.45 -15.47 -22.42
N ASP A 153 14.73 -15.69 -22.71
CA ASP A 153 15.63 -16.45 -21.85
C ASP A 153 16.56 -15.60 -20.99
N ASP A 154 16.56 -14.27 -21.19
CA ASP A 154 17.43 -13.34 -20.47
C ASP A 154 16.71 -12.01 -20.18
N VAL A 155 15.94 -12.01 -19.09
CA VAL A 155 15.39 -10.77 -18.54
C VAL A 155 15.95 -10.49 -17.15
N ARG A 156 16.02 -9.20 -16.82
CA ARG A 156 16.50 -8.73 -15.53
C ARG A 156 15.38 -8.05 -14.78
N VAL A 157 15.10 -8.52 -13.57
CA VAL A 157 13.99 -8.05 -12.75
C VAL A 157 14.51 -7.32 -11.52
N ARG A 158 13.89 -6.20 -11.21
CA ARG A 158 14.08 -5.47 -9.95
C ARG A 158 12.73 -5.01 -9.42
N ILE A 159 12.60 -5.04 -8.11
CA ILE A 159 11.42 -4.58 -7.37
C ILE A 159 11.82 -3.41 -6.50
N PHE A 160 10.98 -2.39 -6.44
CA PHE A 160 11.21 -1.21 -5.63
C PHE A 160 9.97 -0.90 -4.78
N GLY A 161 10.20 -0.43 -3.55
CA GLY A 161 9.22 0.41 -2.89
C GLY A 161 9.16 1.81 -3.54
N SER A 162 8.13 2.57 -3.24
CA SER A 162 8.01 3.99 -3.56
C SER A 162 7.25 4.73 -2.46
N GLU A 163 7.53 6.03 -2.33
CA GLU A 163 6.74 6.96 -1.50
C GLU A 163 5.65 7.65 -2.35
N ASP A 164 5.67 7.49 -3.67
CA ASP A 164 4.65 8.05 -4.55
C ASP A 164 3.40 7.16 -4.52
N GLY A 165 2.22 7.76 -4.36
CA GLY A 165 0.94 7.07 -4.52
C GLY A 165 0.53 6.94 -5.99
N PRO A 166 -0.02 5.79 -6.43
CA PRO A 166 -0.56 5.67 -7.77
C PRO A 166 -1.75 6.63 -7.97
N ALA A 167 -1.87 7.19 -9.18
CA ALA A 167 -3.06 7.95 -9.54
C ALA A 167 -4.26 7.01 -9.71
N LEU A 168 -5.42 7.40 -9.19
CA LEU A 168 -6.65 6.61 -9.26
C LEU A 168 -7.66 7.24 -10.23
N GLY A 169 -8.39 6.38 -10.94
CA GLY A 169 -9.53 6.75 -11.76
C GLY A 169 -10.78 7.04 -10.92
N THR A 170 -11.85 7.51 -11.56
CA THR A 170 -13.16 7.73 -10.91
C THR A 170 -13.83 6.44 -10.42
N ASP A 171 -13.33 5.30 -10.88
CA ASP A 171 -13.72 3.94 -10.52
C ASP A 171 -12.82 3.32 -9.45
N ASN A 172 -11.90 4.09 -8.87
CA ASN A 172 -10.93 3.64 -7.88
C ASN A 172 -9.93 2.59 -8.41
N ALA A 173 -9.73 2.54 -9.73
CA ALA A 173 -8.70 1.73 -10.38
C ALA A 173 -7.39 2.52 -10.51
N VAL A 174 -6.25 1.84 -10.36
CA VAL A 174 -4.93 2.45 -10.60
C VAL A 174 -4.77 2.78 -12.08
N LEU A 175 -4.40 4.03 -12.37
CA LEU A 175 -4.22 4.53 -13.73
C LEU A 175 -2.86 4.12 -14.31
N GLN A 176 -2.90 3.70 -15.57
CA GLN A 176 -1.71 3.43 -16.39
C GLN A 176 -0.92 4.70 -16.72
N GLY A 177 0.37 4.53 -17.00
CA GLY A 177 1.24 5.58 -17.53
C GLY A 177 1.67 6.63 -16.50
N ALA A 178 1.39 6.40 -15.21
CA ALA A 178 1.91 7.23 -14.13
C ALA A 178 3.44 7.22 -14.15
N THR A 179 4.06 8.35 -13.79
CA THR A 179 5.50 8.41 -13.54
C THR A 179 5.72 8.36 -12.04
N LEU A 180 6.48 7.36 -11.59
CA LEU A 180 6.71 7.08 -10.17
C LEU A 180 8.21 6.99 -9.91
N SER A 181 8.66 7.68 -8.86
CA SER A 181 10.02 7.61 -8.35
C SER A 181 10.22 6.33 -7.56
N VAL A 182 11.35 5.67 -7.74
CA VAL A 182 11.77 4.62 -6.80
C VAL A 182 12.10 5.24 -5.44
N HIS A 183 11.84 4.51 -4.36
CA HIS A 183 12.07 4.98 -2.99
C HIS A 183 13.50 5.55 -2.81
N ALA A 184 13.67 6.66 -2.09
CA ALA A 184 15.00 7.28 -1.92
C ALA A 184 15.98 6.38 -1.15
N ASN A 185 15.50 5.69 -0.12
CA ASN A 185 16.26 4.67 0.60
C ASN A 185 16.42 3.37 -0.20
N SER A 186 17.65 3.03 -0.56
CA SER A 186 17.99 1.83 -1.32
C SER A 186 17.70 0.50 -0.61
N ARG A 187 17.36 0.51 0.70
CA ARG A 187 16.94 -0.71 1.40
C ARG A 187 15.66 -1.31 0.82
N PHE A 188 14.82 -0.48 0.20
CA PHE A 188 13.58 -0.90 -0.46
C PHE A 188 13.79 -1.17 -1.95
N HIS A 189 15.05 -1.31 -2.37
CA HIS A 189 15.39 -1.73 -3.73
C HIS A 189 15.88 -3.15 -3.64
N SER A 190 15.23 -4.07 -4.33
CA SER A 190 15.73 -5.42 -4.43
C SER A 190 17.10 -5.44 -5.11
N SER A 191 17.83 -6.53 -4.90
CA SER A 191 18.88 -6.93 -5.82
C SER A 191 18.31 -7.11 -7.22
N GLU A 192 19.19 -7.09 -8.21
CA GLU A 192 18.80 -7.41 -9.57
C GLU A 192 18.98 -8.91 -9.79
N VAL A 193 17.93 -9.55 -10.30
CA VAL A 193 17.90 -10.98 -10.52
C VAL A 193 17.59 -11.30 -11.97
N MET A 194 18.08 -12.46 -12.41
CA MET A 194 17.75 -13.01 -13.72
C MET A 194 16.37 -13.65 -13.68
N GLY A 195 15.65 -13.58 -14.80
CA GLY A 195 14.40 -14.28 -15.01
C GLY A 195 14.32 -14.81 -16.44
N MET A 196 13.25 -15.56 -16.70
CA MET A 196 12.90 -16.05 -18.02
C MET A 196 11.40 -15.89 -18.24
N VAL A 197 10.98 -15.66 -19.48
CA VAL A 197 9.59 -15.68 -19.92
C VAL A 197 9.36 -16.94 -20.74
N ALA A 198 8.38 -17.75 -20.33
CA ALA A 198 7.94 -18.92 -21.09
C ALA A 198 6.42 -18.90 -21.23
N ASP A 199 5.94 -18.95 -22.48
CA ASP A 199 4.51 -18.90 -22.82
C ASP A 199 3.78 -17.68 -22.21
N GLY A 200 4.47 -16.55 -22.11
CA GLY A 200 3.96 -15.31 -21.52
C GLY A 200 4.08 -15.24 -20.01
N VAL A 201 4.70 -16.22 -19.36
CA VAL A 201 4.88 -16.25 -17.90
C VAL A 201 6.33 -15.94 -17.56
N LEU A 202 6.57 -14.79 -16.95
CA LEU A 202 7.83 -14.41 -16.33
C LEU A 202 8.02 -15.16 -15.01
N THR A 203 9.14 -15.87 -14.89
CA THR A 203 9.63 -16.43 -13.62
C THR A 203 10.97 -15.79 -13.27
N ALA A 204 11.11 -15.25 -12.06
CA ALA A 204 12.34 -14.61 -11.61
C ALA A 204 12.57 -14.81 -10.10
N GLY A 205 13.82 -15.03 -9.70
CA GLY A 205 14.21 -15.30 -8.31
C GLY A 205 15.48 -16.16 -8.21
N PRO A 206 15.95 -16.48 -7.00
CA PRO A 206 15.45 -15.97 -5.72
C PRO A 206 15.83 -14.49 -5.50
N ILE A 207 15.00 -13.74 -4.78
CA ILE A 207 15.18 -12.31 -4.52
C ILE A 207 14.69 -11.91 -3.13
N ASP A 208 15.35 -10.93 -2.51
CA ASP A 208 14.91 -10.33 -1.25
C ASP A 208 14.05 -9.08 -1.53
N LEU A 209 12.87 -9.02 -0.91
CA LEU A 209 11.88 -7.97 -1.10
C LEU A 209 11.60 -7.27 0.23
N ARG A 210 11.65 -5.94 0.23
CA ARG A 210 11.24 -5.09 1.36
C ARG A 210 10.22 -4.08 0.87
N PHE A 211 9.04 -4.09 1.47
CA PHE A 211 7.99 -3.13 1.18
C PHE A 211 7.76 -2.25 2.40
N PRO A 212 7.80 -0.92 2.27
CA PRO A 212 7.35 -0.06 3.34
C PRO A 212 5.85 -0.30 3.57
N VAL A 213 5.46 -0.40 4.84
CA VAL A 213 4.06 -0.50 5.26
C VAL A 213 3.81 0.68 6.20
N ASP A 214 3.07 1.67 5.72
CA ASP A 214 2.59 2.81 6.52
C ASP A 214 1.05 2.81 6.54
N ILE A 215 0.49 1.96 7.41
CA ILE A 215 -0.96 1.75 7.51
C ILE A 215 -1.38 2.06 8.95
N MET A 216 -2.15 3.13 9.15
CA MET A 216 -2.70 3.53 10.45
C MET A 216 -1.64 3.72 11.52
N ILE A 217 -1.53 2.75 12.42
CA ILE A 217 -0.63 2.77 13.57
C ILE A 217 0.60 1.90 13.36
N VAL A 218 0.72 1.25 12.20
CA VAL A 218 1.81 0.37 11.82
C VAL A 218 2.70 1.08 10.82
N ARG A 219 3.91 1.41 11.27
CA ARG A 219 5.02 1.89 10.44
C ARG A 219 6.15 0.90 10.53
N ASP A 220 6.18 -0.03 9.59
CA ASP A 220 7.18 -1.09 9.54
C ASP A 220 7.52 -1.41 8.08
N GLU A 221 8.26 -2.49 7.86
CA GLU A 221 8.47 -3.06 6.54
C GLU A 221 8.04 -4.51 6.51
N LEU A 222 7.35 -4.91 5.45
CA LEU A 222 7.18 -6.32 5.11
C LEU A 222 8.49 -6.79 4.48
N PHE A 223 9.12 -7.79 5.07
CA PHE A 223 10.33 -8.42 4.52
C PHE A 223 10.07 -9.87 4.11
N LEU A 224 10.26 -10.14 2.82
CA LEU A 224 10.17 -11.48 2.23
C LEU A 224 11.55 -11.83 1.66
N HIS A 225 12.18 -12.91 2.11
CA HIS A 225 13.46 -13.38 1.59
C HIS A 225 13.32 -14.65 0.75
N ASP A 226 14.34 -14.89 -0.07
CA ASP A 226 14.38 -16.02 -1.02
C ASP A 226 13.11 -16.11 -1.89
N ALA A 227 12.56 -14.95 -2.24
CA ALA A 227 11.29 -14.86 -2.94
C ALA A 227 11.43 -15.18 -4.43
N TRP A 228 10.35 -15.69 -5.00
CA TRP A 228 10.19 -15.97 -6.41
C TRP A 228 8.93 -15.31 -6.93
N LEU A 229 9.03 -14.73 -8.13
CA LEU A 229 7.91 -14.13 -8.84
C LEU A 229 7.48 -15.05 -9.97
N ARG A 230 6.17 -15.20 -10.15
CA ARG A 230 5.54 -15.80 -11.33
C ARG A 230 4.49 -14.84 -11.85
N LEU A 231 4.78 -14.13 -12.95
CA LEU A 231 3.92 -13.09 -13.51
C LEU A 231 3.50 -13.47 -14.92
N GLU A 232 2.21 -13.55 -15.17
CA GLU A 232 1.62 -13.62 -16.51
C GLU A 232 1.64 -12.21 -17.11
N LEU A 233 2.44 -12.02 -18.17
CA LEU A 233 2.62 -10.74 -18.83
C LEU A 233 1.52 -10.52 -19.87
N GLU A 234 0.88 -9.36 -19.78
CA GLU A 234 -0.02 -8.83 -20.79
C GLU A 234 0.63 -7.63 -21.50
N GLU A 235 -0.09 -6.98 -22.43
CA GLU A 235 0.46 -5.85 -23.21
C GLU A 235 0.88 -4.68 -22.30
N ASP A 236 0.01 -4.27 -21.37
CA ASP A 236 0.21 -3.13 -20.49
C ASP A 236 -0.07 -3.45 -19.01
N ALA A 237 -0.08 -4.74 -18.66
CA ALA A 237 -0.40 -5.23 -17.33
C ALA A 237 0.29 -6.56 -17.02
N PHE A 238 0.20 -6.99 -15.77
CA PHE A 238 0.52 -8.36 -15.37
C PHE A 238 -0.40 -8.82 -14.25
N GLU A 239 -0.57 -10.13 -14.13
CA GLU A 239 -1.16 -10.81 -12.97
C GLU A 239 -0.27 -11.97 -12.54
N GLY A 240 -0.27 -12.35 -11.27
CA GLY A 240 0.54 -13.48 -10.83
C GLY A 240 0.71 -13.59 -9.33
N THR A 241 1.82 -14.21 -8.92
CA THR A 241 2.16 -14.43 -7.52
C THR A 241 3.60 -14.09 -7.18
N ILE A 242 3.80 -13.76 -5.91
CA ILE A 242 5.09 -13.67 -5.24
C ILE A 242 5.05 -14.67 -4.10
N ALA A 243 5.98 -15.62 -4.07
CA ALA A 243 6.14 -16.57 -2.97
C ALA A 243 7.52 -16.44 -2.35
N GLY A 244 7.65 -16.60 -1.04
CA GLY A 244 8.94 -16.54 -0.35
C GLY A 244 8.77 -16.81 1.14
N TYR A 245 9.85 -16.63 1.91
CA TYR A 245 9.83 -16.81 3.35
C TYR A 245 9.63 -15.47 4.06
N TRP A 246 8.64 -15.42 4.94
CA TRP A 246 8.36 -14.25 5.77
C TRP A 246 8.81 -14.52 7.21
N ASP A 247 9.74 -13.71 7.71
CA ASP A 247 10.28 -13.84 9.06
C ASP A 247 9.17 -13.80 10.12
N VAL A 248 9.12 -14.82 10.98
CA VAL A 248 8.19 -14.88 12.12
C VAL A 248 8.34 -13.65 13.00
N ALA A 249 9.57 -13.20 13.22
CA ALA A 249 9.85 -11.99 13.99
C ALA A 249 9.31 -10.71 13.32
N ASN A 250 9.40 -10.60 11.99
CA ASN A 250 8.87 -9.46 11.25
C ASN A 250 7.34 -9.43 11.27
N ILE A 251 6.68 -10.57 11.04
CA ILE A 251 5.23 -10.69 11.18
C ILE A 251 4.81 -10.28 12.61
N ARG A 252 5.52 -10.79 13.62
CA ARG A 252 5.27 -10.50 15.02
C ARG A 252 5.42 -9.01 15.36
N ASP A 253 6.39 -8.32 14.76
CA ASP A 253 6.60 -6.89 14.95
C ASP A 253 5.47 -6.06 14.31
N ILE A 254 5.06 -6.41 13.09
CA ILE A 254 3.96 -5.77 12.34
C ILE A 254 2.62 -5.92 13.08
N ILE A 255 2.32 -7.11 13.60
CA ILE A 255 1.06 -7.36 14.34
C ILE A 255 1.14 -6.93 15.81
N GLY A 256 2.35 -6.74 16.35
CA GLY A 256 2.61 -6.62 17.79
C GLY A 256 2.81 -5.21 18.32
N LYS A 257 2.99 -4.20 17.45
CA LYS A 257 3.18 -2.79 17.86
C LYS A 257 2.12 -1.89 17.22
N PRO A 258 1.40 -1.03 17.98
CA PRO A 258 1.53 -0.72 19.40
C PRO A 258 0.50 -1.38 20.34
N THR A 259 -0.34 -2.33 19.93
CA THR A 259 -1.25 -2.99 20.86
C THR A 259 -1.54 -4.45 20.48
N THR A 260 -1.86 -5.25 21.50
CA THR A 260 -2.59 -6.52 21.40
C THR A 260 -3.87 -6.43 20.56
N ASP A 261 -4.32 -5.22 20.19
CA ASP A 261 -5.58 -4.97 19.53
C ASP A 261 -5.53 -5.27 18.03
N ASN A 262 -4.37 -5.20 17.36
CA ASN A 262 -4.25 -5.58 15.95
C ASN A 262 -4.50 -7.09 15.77
N GLY A 263 -3.89 -7.91 16.62
CA GLY A 263 -4.18 -9.35 16.68
C GLY A 263 -5.65 -9.59 17.01
N ASN A 264 -6.21 -8.92 18.02
CA ASN A 264 -7.62 -9.06 18.38
C ASN A 264 -8.56 -8.66 17.24
N ALA A 265 -8.24 -7.59 16.50
CA ALA A 265 -8.98 -7.15 15.32
C ALA A 265 -8.91 -8.20 14.19
N ALA A 266 -7.76 -8.86 14.06
CA ALA A 266 -7.57 -9.98 13.15
C ALA A 266 -7.98 -11.35 13.74
N ASN A 267 -8.67 -11.36 14.88
CA ASN A 267 -9.20 -12.54 15.59
C ASN A 267 -8.15 -13.55 16.11
N PHE A 268 -6.99 -13.10 16.57
CA PHE A 268 -6.01 -13.96 17.27
C PHE A 268 -5.26 -13.22 18.40
N THR A 269 -4.83 -13.92 19.44
CA THR A 269 -3.91 -13.34 20.46
C THR A 269 -2.46 -13.59 20.07
N ILE A 270 -1.53 -12.84 20.68
CA ILE A 270 -0.10 -13.06 20.45
C ILE A 270 0.35 -14.48 20.84
N GLU A 271 -0.27 -15.09 21.84
CA GLU A 271 0.00 -16.48 22.23
C GLU A 271 -0.50 -17.47 21.18
N GLN A 272 -1.65 -17.19 20.55
CA GLN A 272 -2.17 -17.99 19.44
C GLN A 272 -1.24 -17.85 18.22
N PHE A 273 -0.77 -16.63 17.93
CA PHE A 273 0.27 -16.39 16.93
C PHE A 273 1.55 -17.17 17.21
N ASP A 274 2.14 -17.01 18.39
CA ASP A 274 3.39 -17.68 18.76
C ASP A 274 3.22 -19.21 18.79
N ALA A 275 2.02 -19.74 19.05
CA ALA A 275 1.71 -21.17 18.96
C ALA A 275 1.63 -21.64 17.50
N ALA A 276 0.88 -20.93 16.65
CA ALA A 276 0.75 -21.26 15.23
C ALA A 276 2.09 -21.18 14.50
N MET A 277 2.91 -20.14 14.75
CA MET A 277 4.24 -20.03 14.16
C MET A 277 5.16 -21.16 14.61
N ARG A 278 5.11 -21.59 15.87
CA ARG A 278 5.88 -22.75 16.34
C ARG A 278 5.45 -24.06 15.69
N GLU A 279 4.19 -24.17 15.25
CA GLU A 279 3.67 -25.37 14.59
C GLU A 279 3.87 -25.37 13.07
N HIS A 280 3.75 -24.19 12.44
CA HIS A 280 3.65 -24.08 10.98
C HIS A 280 4.79 -23.35 10.30
N ALA A 281 5.71 -22.72 11.03
CA ALA A 281 6.93 -22.20 10.41
C ALA A 281 7.77 -23.37 9.85
N ASP A 282 8.23 -23.19 8.62
CA ASP A 282 8.88 -24.21 7.80
C ASP A 282 10.24 -23.76 7.22
N GLY A 283 10.54 -22.46 7.26
CA GLY A 283 11.81 -21.88 6.79
C GLY A 283 12.80 -21.56 7.90
N ASP A 284 14.09 -21.50 7.55
CA ASP A 284 15.19 -21.10 8.45
C ASP A 284 15.27 -21.89 9.76
N TYR A 285 15.46 -23.21 9.65
CA TYR A 285 15.65 -24.06 10.81
C TYR A 285 16.87 -23.63 11.65
N ASP A 286 16.63 -23.28 12.91
CA ASP A 286 17.69 -23.04 13.90
C ASP A 286 17.99 -24.30 14.71
N PRO A 287 19.22 -24.87 14.62
CA PRO A 287 19.59 -26.07 15.37
C PRO A 287 19.69 -25.85 16.89
N GLN A 288 19.78 -24.60 17.37
CA GLN A 288 19.84 -24.32 18.80
C GLN A 288 18.47 -24.38 19.47
N SER A 289 17.47 -23.75 18.85
CA SER A 289 16.09 -23.77 19.34
C SER A 289 15.27 -24.96 18.81
N SER A 290 15.72 -25.62 17.74
CA SER A 290 14.95 -26.61 16.98
C SER A 290 13.62 -26.05 16.46
N GLN A 291 13.63 -24.78 16.06
CA GLN A 291 12.47 -24.05 15.52
C GLN A 291 12.83 -23.39 14.19
N CYS A 292 11.81 -23.16 13.37
CA CYS A 292 11.92 -22.42 12.11
C CYS A 292 11.65 -20.94 12.36
N GLY A 293 12.49 -20.10 11.76
CA GLY A 293 12.48 -18.65 11.94
C GLY A 293 11.57 -17.91 10.96
N SER A 294 11.15 -18.56 9.88
CA SER A 294 10.33 -17.98 8.82
C SER A 294 9.24 -18.95 8.36
N ILE A 295 8.21 -18.40 7.72
CA ILE A 295 7.07 -19.17 7.19
C ILE A 295 6.89 -18.88 5.71
N SER A 296 6.78 -19.93 4.90
CA SER A 296 6.52 -19.81 3.48
C SER A 296 5.15 -19.20 3.23
N THR A 297 5.16 -18.09 2.50
CA THR A 297 3.99 -17.24 2.27
C THR A 297 3.89 -16.91 0.78
N MET A 298 2.67 -16.78 0.29
CA MET A 298 2.36 -16.43 -1.09
C MET A 298 1.37 -15.29 -1.15
N PHE A 299 1.67 -14.32 -2.00
CA PHE A 299 0.83 -13.17 -2.31
C PHE A 299 0.38 -13.24 -3.76
N ARG A 300 -0.88 -12.88 -4.01
CA ARG A 300 -1.34 -12.49 -5.34
C ARG A 300 -0.86 -11.07 -5.63
N VAL A 301 -0.50 -10.82 -6.88
CA VAL A 301 -0.07 -9.51 -7.34
C VAL A 301 -0.62 -9.24 -8.73
N ALA A 302 -1.07 -8.02 -8.97
CA ALA A 302 -1.37 -7.51 -10.30
C ALA A 302 -0.81 -6.10 -10.45
N GLY A 303 -0.47 -5.71 -11.66
CA GLY A 303 0.10 -4.39 -11.92
C GLY A 303 -0.21 -3.87 -13.31
N VAL A 304 -0.08 -2.56 -13.46
CA VAL A 304 -0.32 -1.84 -14.71
C VAL A 304 0.92 -1.03 -15.10
N GLN A 305 1.12 -0.80 -16.38
CA GLN A 305 2.32 -0.15 -16.91
C GLN A 305 2.49 1.27 -16.34
N ALA A 306 3.73 1.62 -15.97
CA ALA A 306 4.14 2.91 -15.42
C ALA A 306 5.58 3.27 -15.85
N PHE A 307 5.93 4.55 -15.77
CA PHE A 307 7.29 5.03 -15.98
C PHE A 307 8.02 5.14 -14.65
N LEU A 308 9.13 4.44 -14.49
CA LEU A 308 9.92 4.50 -13.25
C LEU A 308 11.05 5.50 -13.41
N VAL A 309 11.24 6.39 -12.45
CA VAL A 309 12.38 7.33 -12.42
C VAL A 309 13.27 7.03 -11.22
N GLY A 310 14.58 7.24 -11.40
CA GLY A 310 15.55 7.08 -10.32
C GLY A 310 15.27 8.02 -9.16
N ALA A 311 15.82 7.70 -7.98
CA ALA A 311 15.68 8.50 -6.77
C ALA A 311 16.16 9.94 -6.99
N GLY A 312 15.20 10.81 -7.29
CA GLY A 312 15.27 12.26 -7.32
C GLY A 312 14.00 12.76 -6.63
N GLU A 313 14.00 14.03 -6.19
CA GLU A 313 12.85 14.64 -5.51
C GLU A 313 11.51 14.25 -6.19
N PRO A 314 10.46 13.94 -5.42
CA PRO A 314 9.22 13.32 -5.90
C PRO A 314 8.76 13.96 -7.20
N GLY A 315 8.67 13.12 -8.24
CA GLY A 315 8.45 13.54 -9.61
C GLY A 315 7.02 14.05 -9.78
N GLY A 316 6.86 15.36 -9.67
CA GLY A 316 5.77 16.18 -10.24
C GLY A 316 4.40 15.51 -10.39
N GLN A 317 3.47 15.91 -9.49
CA GLN A 317 2.04 15.87 -9.77
C GLN A 317 1.76 16.30 -11.22
N GLY A 318 1.06 15.44 -11.95
CA GLY A 318 0.57 15.73 -13.30
C GLY A 318 -0.08 17.12 -13.33
N GLY A 319 0.38 17.94 -14.27
CA GLY A 319 0.16 19.38 -14.24
C GLY A 319 -1.32 19.78 -14.26
N ASN A 320 -1.68 20.71 -13.38
CA ASN A 320 -2.84 21.58 -13.54
C ASN A 320 -2.38 23.04 -13.67
N GLY A 321 -2.14 23.45 -14.91
CA GLY A 321 -2.15 24.85 -15.29
C GLY A 321 -3.59 25.25 -15.64
N GLY A 322 -4.29 25.93 -14.73
CA GLY A 322 -5.62 26.48 -15.00
C GLY A 322 -6.24 27.13 -13.76
N ASP A 323 -6.49 28.43 -13.85
CA ASP A 323 -7.00 29.35 -12.83
C ASP A 323 -8.10 28.84 -11.89
N GLY A 324 -7.91 29.07 -10.58
CA GLY A 324 -8.94 29.65 -9.71
C GLY A 324 -10.17 28.81 -9.37
N GLY A 325 -9.99 27.61 -8.81
CA GLY A 325 -11.05 26.85 -8.13
C GLY A 325 -10.45 25.98 -7.04
N ALA A 326 -10.95 26.09 -5.81
CA ALA A 326 -10.50 25.30 -4.67
C ALA A 326 -10.78 23.80 -4.93
N ILE A 327 -9.72 23.02 -5.17
CA ILE A 327 -9.76 21.56 -5.17
C ILE A 327 -8.56 21.04 -4.38
N THR A 328 -8.93 20.36 -3.29
CA THR A 328 -8.27 19.26 -2.54
C THR A 328 -6.76 19.10 -2.68
N THR A 329 -6.05 19.59 -1.65
CA THR A 329 -4.69 19.20 -1.34
C THR A 329 -4.65 17.74 -0.85
N PRO A 330 -3.71 16.89 -1.32
CA PRO A 330 -3.47 15.55 -0.77
C PRO A 330 -3.11 15.62 0.72
N VAL A 331 -3.58 14.64 1.50
CA VAL A 331 -3.81 14.76 2.94
C VAL A 331 -2.61 14.54 3.86
N ASP A 332 -1.47 14.10 3.32
CA ASP A 332 -0.20 14.17 4.06
C ASP A 332 0.25 15.63 4.32
N GLN A 333 -0.53 16.61 3.83
CA GLN A 333 -0.32 18.05 4.00
C GLN A 333 -1.40 18.75 4.85
N CYS A 334 -2.37 18.05 5.45
CA CYS A 334 -3.43 18.73 6.20
C CYS A 334 -3.00 19.16 7.61
N LEU A 335 -1.99 18.49 8.18
CA LEU A 335 -1.44 18.78 9.50
C LEU A 335 -0.19 19.66 9.37
N ASN A 336 -0.28 20.90 9.85
CA ASN A 336 0.92 21.69 10.17
C ASN A 336 1.33 21.45 11.64
N ASP A 337 2.50 21.95 12.03
CA ASP A 337 3.01 21.82 13.41
C ASP A 337 2.01 22.31 14.48
N ALA A 338 1.13 23.26 14.17
CA ALA A 338 0.11 23.73 15.08
C ALA A 338 -1.09 22.77 15.20
N ASP A 339 -1.47 22.12 14.10
CA ASP A 339 -2.50 21.07 14.09
C ASP A 339 -2.03 19.83 14.87
N GLN A 340 -0.76 19.45 14.72
CA GLN A 340 -0.16 18.37 15.50
C GLN A 340 -0.16 18.70 17.00
N ALA A 341 0.25 19.92 17.37
CA ALA A 341 0.23 20.35 18.77
C ALA A 341 -1.21 20.40 19.35
N ALA A 342 -2.21 20.75 18.54
CA ALA A 342 -3.61 20.73 18.93
C ALA A 342 -4.13 19.29 19.16
N LEU A 343 -3.76 18.34 18.29
CA LEU A 343 -4.08 16.92 18.47
C LEU A 343 -3.43 16.31 19.71
N GLU A 344 -2.15 16.63 19.95
CA GLU A 344 -1.42 16.19 21.14
C GLU A 344 -2.02 16.76 22.43
N ALA A 345 -2.58 17.97 22.40
CA ALA A 345 -3.27 18.57 23.53
C ALA A 345 -4.63 17.93 23.84
N LEU A 346 -5.25 17.25 22.86
CA LEU A 346 -6.51 16.53 23.01
C LEU A 346 -6.32 15.05 23.38
N ALA A 347 -5.11 14.52 23.19
CA ALA A 347 -4.79 13.15 23.56
C ALA A 347 -4.81 12.95 25.10
N SER A 348 -5.30 11.80 25.53
CA SER A 348 -5.23 11.34 26.93
C SER A 348 -4.41 10.05 27.03
N GLU A 349 -4.08 9.59 28.24
CA GLU A 349 -3.36 8.32 28.42
C GLU A 349 -4.14 7.10 27.87
N GLU A 350 -5.46 7.22 27.65
CA GLU A 350 -6.32 6.14 27.14
C GLU A 350 -6.81 6.34 25.69
N GLN A 351 -6.66 7.54 25.10
CA GLN A 351 -7.20 7.84 23.77
C GLN A 351 -6.27 8.77 22.96
N SER A 352 -5.99 8.39 21.72
CA SER A 352 -5.21 9.21 20.79
C SER A 352 -6.02 10.43 20.32
N GLY A 353 -5.34 11.55 20.04
CA GLY A 353 -5.97 12.79 19.55
C GLY A 353 -6.89 12.60 18.32
N PRO A 354 -6.54 11.79 17.32
CA PRO A 354 -7.40 11.50 16.17
C PRO A 354 -8.73 10.82 16.52
N ALA A 355 -8.75 9.93 17.51
CA ALA A 355 -9.97 9.28 17.98
C ALA A 355 -10.94 10.29 18.61
N VAL A 356 -10.41 11.30 19.31
CA VAL A 356 -11.18 12.41 19.88
C VAL A 356 -11.80 13.28 18.78
N VAL A 357 -11.05 13.56 17.70
CA VAL A 357 -11.57 14.32 16.55
C VAL A 357 -12.68 13.55 15.82
N GLY A 358 -12.53 12.23 15.65
CA GLY A 358 -13.57 11.37 15.10
C GLY A 358 -14.85 11.37 15.92
N MET A 359 -14.74 11.35 17.26
CA MET A 359 -15.90 11.49 18.15
C MET A 359 -16.58 12.86 18.00
N ILE A 360 -15.81 13.94 17.97
CA ILE A 360 -16.34 15.31 17.77
C ILE A 360 -17.03 15.42 16.40
N ALA A 361 -16.43 14.86 15.36
CA ALA A 361 -16.99 14.83 14.01
C ALA A 361 -18.32 14.05 13.95
N GLY A 362 -18.46 12.98 14.74
CA GLY A 362 -19.71 12.23 14.89
C GLY A 362 -20.80 12.96 15.68
N ASP A 363 -20.42 13.82 16.62
CA ASP A 363 -21.37 14.59 17.45
C ASP A 363 -21.83 15.91 16.81
N CYS A 364 -20.98 16.55 16.01
CA CYS A 364 -21.26 17.83 15.33
C CYS A 364 -22.54 17.84 14.46
N PRO A 365 -22.86 16.78 13.68
CA PRO A 365 -24.11 16.69 12.93
C PRO A 365 -25.35 16.91 13.81
N LEU A 366 -25.37 16.31 15.00
CA LEU A 366 -26.54 16.31 15.89
C LEU A 366 -26.59 17.52 16.82
N THR A 367 -25.43 18.07 17.17
CA THR A 367 -25.31 19.14 18.18
C THR A 367 -25.27 20.53 17.57
N ALA A 368 -24.74 20.68 16.36
CA ALA A 368 -24.50 21.98 15.73
C ALA A 368 -25.12 22.13 14.32
N CYS A 369 -25.31 21.03 13.58
CA CYS A 369 -25.65 21.06 12.14
C CYS A 369 -27.03 20.47 11.81
N GLY A 370 -27.99 20.54 12.75
CA GLY A 370 -29.28 19.86 12.61
C GLY A 370 -30.13 20.28 11.40
N ALA A 371 -29.96 21.52 10.89
CA ALA A 371 -30.68 21.99 9.70
C ALA A 371 -30.10 21.37 8.42
N GLU A 372 -28.79 21.28 8.34
CA GLU A 372 -28.02 20.69 7.25
C GLU A 372 -28.21 19.16 7.23
N VAL A 373 -28.24 18.51 8.40
CA VAL A 373 -28.58 17.08 8.52
C VAL A 373 -29.98 16.81 7.98
N GLY A 374 -30.97 17.61 8.38
CA GLY A 374 -32.34 17.46 7.87
C GLY A 374 -32.43 17.62 6.35
N THR A 375 -31.60 18.50 5.78
CA THR A 375 -31.51 18.70 4.33
C THR A 375 -30.89 17.49 3.65
N VAL A 376 -29.72 17.02 4.12
CA VAL A 376 -29.01 15.84 3.57
C VAL A 376 -29.85 14.56 3.63
N LEU A 377 -30.64 14.37 4.69
CA LEU A 377 -31.52 13.20 4.82
C LEU A 377 -32.73 13.25 3.89
N SER A 378 -33.11 14.44 3.44
CA SER A 378 -34.20 14.62 2.46
C SER A 378 -33.70 14.70 1.03
N ASP A 379 -32.44 15.11 0.84
CA ASP A 379 -31.76 15.32 -0.44
C ASP A 379 -30.26 15.07 -0.25
N SER A 380 -29.77 13.93 -0.74
CA SER A 380 -28.35 13.53 -0.64
C SER A 380 -27.48 14.11 -1.76
N SER A 381 -27.93 15.19 -2.40
CA SER A 381 -27.18 15.92 -3.42
C SER A 381 -25.79 16.33 -2.93
N GLU A 382 -24.87 16.55 -3.88
CA GLU A 382 -23.54 17.03 -3.57
C GLU A 382 -23.57 18.39 -2.86
N GLU A 383 -24.48 19.27 -3.28
CA GLU A 383 -24.69 20.57 -2.64
C GLU A 383 -25.13 20.44 -1.18
N ALA A 384 -26.07 19.54 -0.88
CA ALA A 384 -26.52 19.29 0.49
C ALA A 384 -25.39 18.70 1.35
N ARG A 385 -24.62 17.75 0.80
CA ARG A 385 -23.47 17.15 1.49
C ARG A 385 -22.36 18.16 1.76
N ASN A 386 -22.06 19.04 0.81
CA ASN A 386 -21.06 20.10 0.98
C ASN A 386 -21.48 21.10 2.07
N ALA A 387 -22.75 21.49 2.10
CA ALA A 387 -23.27 22.38 3.14
C ALA A 387 -23.19 21.76 4.55
N LEU A 388 -23.48 20.47 4.67
CA LEU A 388 -23.31 19.73 5.92
C LEU A 388 -21.83 19.59 6.30
N GLY A 389 -20.97 19.27 5.34
CA GLY A 389 -19.52 19.15 5.55
C GLY A 389 -18.90 20.44 6.05
N ASP A 390 -19.26 21.58 5.45
CA ASP A 390 -18.82 22.92 5.89
C ASP A 390 -19.28 23.25 7.32
N CYS A 391 -20.49 22.84 7.70
CA CYS A 391 -20.99 23.04 9.05
C CYS A 391 -20.22 22.19 10.06
N ILE A 392 -20.00 20.91 9.77
CA ILE A 392 -19.26 19.99 10.63
C ILE A 392 -17.81 20.44 10.78
N ALA A 393 -17.17 20.86 9.69
CA ALA A 393 -15.82 21.40 9.70
C ALA A 393 -15.67 22.59 10.66
N ARG A 394 -16.61 23.54 10.64
CA ARG A 394 -16.62 24.66 11.58
C ARG A 394 -16.80 24.20 13.03
N CYS A 395 -17.72 23.26 13.25
CA CYS A 395 -17.95 22.70 14.58
C CYS A 395 -16.71 21.98 15.15
N ILE A 396 -15.96 21.25 14.32
CA ILE A 396 -14.69 20.63 14.71
C ILE A 396 -13.65 21.71 14.99
N SER A 397 -13.50 22.71 14.11
CA SER A 397 -12.53 23.79 14.27
C SER A 397 -12.75 24.58 15.57
N ASP A 398 -14.01 24.90 15.89
CA ASP A 398 -14.38 25.61 17.13
C ASP A 398 -14.05 24.80 18.41
N GLN A 399 -14.08 23.47 18.33
CA GLN A 399 -13.84 22.58 19.49
C GLN A 399 -12.39 22.13 19.63
N THR A 400 -11.64 22.06 18.53
CA THR A 400 -10.29 21.46 18.50
C THR A 400 -9.19 22.46 18.19
N GLY A 401 -9.52 23.60 17.56
CA GLY A 401 -8.54 24.56 17.07
C GLY A 401 -7.81 24.14 15.79
N LEU A 402 -8.22 23.04 15.15
CA LEU A 402 -7.64 22.55 13.91
C LEU A 402 -7.88 23.50 12.73
N SER A 403 -6.93 23.47 11.78
CA SER A 403 -6.96 24.27 10.57
C SER A 403 -8.16 23.97 9.67
N ALA A 404 -8.53 24.93 8.82
CA ALA A 404 -9.64 24.79 7.89
C ALA A 404 -9.45 23.64 6.89
N GLY A 405 -8.20 23.33 6.53
CA GLY A 405 -7.87 22.21 5.65
C GLY A 405 -8.15 20.86 6.31
N CYS A 406 -7.67 20.69 7.54
CA CYS A 406 -7.88 19.47 8.32
C CYS A 406 -9.36 19.26 8.67
N THR A 407 -10.02 20.30 9.19
CA THR A 407 -11.43 20.21 9.59
C THR A 407 -12.39 20.06 8.41
N GLY A 408 -12.06 20.64 7.25
CA GLY A 408 -12.80 20.44 6.00
C GLY A 408 -12.85 18.97 5.59
N CYS A 409 -11.76 18.25 5.79
CA CYS A 409 -11.66 16.84 5.44
C CYS A 409 -12.55 15.96 6.35
N TYR A 410 -12.41 16.10 7.68
CA TYR A 410 -13.29 15.41 8.64
C TYR A 410 -14.77 15.77 8.45
N GLY A 411 -15.05 17.04 8.12
CA GLY A 411 -16.39 17.50 7.78
C GLY A 411 -16.99 16.77 6.58
N ALA A 412 -16.21 16.61 5.50
CA ALA A 412 -16.66 15.92 4.30
C ALA A 412 -16.96 14.43 4.55
N ILE A 413 -16.11 13.72 5.31
CA ILE A 413 -16.35 12.32 5.70
C ILE A 413 -17.63 12.22 6.53
N ALA A 414 -17.75 13.01 7.59
CA ALA A 414 -18.91 12.96 8.48
C ALA A 414 -20.22 13.30 7.75
N ALA A 415 -20.18 14.23 6.79
CA ALA A 415 -21.33 14.56 5.95
C ALA A 415 -21.71 13.40 5.02
N CYS A 416 -20.73 12.72 4.44
CA CYS A 416 -20.95 11.53 3.62
C CYS A 416 -21.54 10.37 4.45
N SER A 417 -20.96 10.06 5.61
CA SER A 417 -21.46 9.02 6.51
C SER A 417 -22.88 9.34 6.99
N THR A 418 -23.21 10.62 7.19
CA THR A 418 -24.57 11.06 7.51
C THR A 418 -25.54 10.87 6.34
N ALA A 419 -25.07 11.00 5.09
CA ALA A 419 -25.90 10.85 3.90
C ALA A 419 -26.19 9.38 3.55
N PHE A 420 -25.21 8.49 3.67
CA PHE A 420 -25.31 7.11 3.16
C PHE A 420 -25.27 6.04 4.25
N CYS A 421 -24.74 6.38 5.44
CA CYS A 421 -24.45 5.42 6.50
C CYS A 421 -25.10 5.76 7.84
N ILE A 422 -26.10 6.64 7.86
CA ILE A 422 -26.67 7.12 9.13
C ILE A 422 -27.28 6.00 9.98
N ALA A 423 -27.87 4.98 9.36
CA ALA A 423 -28.49 3.86 10.08
C ALA A 423 -27.48 3.06 10.93
N PRO A 424 -26.33 2.61 10.39
CA PRO A 424 -25.28 1.99 11.19
C PRO A 424 -24.46 2.99 12.02
N CYS A 425 -24.36 4.26 11.61
CA CYS A 425 -23.50 5.27 12.26
C CYS A 425 -24.17 6.16 13.31
N LEU A 426 -25.47 5.99 13.58
CA LEU A 426 -26.18 6.77 14.59
C LEU A 426 -25.64 6.45 16.00
N PRO A 427 -25.36 7.46 16.84
CA PRO A 427 -24.98 7.22 18.23
C PRO A 427 -25.95 6.29 18.96
N PRO A 428 -25.44 5.31 19.74
CA PRO A 428 -24.05 5.16 20.18
C PRO A 428 -23.12 4.40 19.21
N ASN A 429 -23.58 4.04 18.00
CA ASN A 429 -22.89 3.13 17.09
C ASN A 429 -21.95 3.83 16.08
N SER A 430 -21.67 5.12 16.27
CA SER A 430 -20.81 5.92 15.39
C SER A 430 -19.36 5.42 15.28
N GLY A 431 -18.93 4.54 16.19
CA GLY A 431 -17.65 3.82 16.14
C GLY A 431 -17.77 2.30 15.95
N SER A 432 -18.93 1.81 15.51
CA SER A 432 -19.15 0.37 15.28
C SER A 432 -18.51 -0.11 13.96
N GLU A 433 -18.18 -1.40 13.90
CA GLU A 433 -17.67 -2.08 12.69
C GLU A 433 -18.63 -1.92 11.50
N GLU A 434 -19.94 -1.95 11.76
CA GLU A 434 -21.00 -1.75 10.77
C GLU A 434 -20.98 -0.32 10.18
N CYS A 435 -20.70 0.68 11.01
CA CYS A 435 -20.53 2.06 10.57
C CYS A 435 -19.26 2.24 9.75
N ALA A 436 -18.14 1.69 10.22
CA ALA A 436 -16.85 1.76 9.54
C ALA A 436 -16.89 1.11 8.15
N ASN A 437 -17.45 -0.10 8.05
CA ASN A 437 -17.60 -0.81 6.77
C ASN A 437 -18.50 -0.04 5.80
N CYS A 438 -19.62 0.53 6.28
CA CYS A 438 -20.48 1.35 5.42
C CYS A 438 -19.74 2.59 4.89
N ALA A 439 -18.99 3.29 5.76
CA ALA A 439 -18.23 4.47 5.38
C ALA A 439 -17.13 4.13 4.36
N LEU A 440 -16.40 3.02 4.55
CA LEU A 440 -15.40 2.56 3.59
C LEU A 440 -15.99 2.17 2.23
N GLU A 441 -17.20 1.61 2.21
CA GLU A 441 -17.89 1.21 0.98
C GLU A 441 -18.52 2.37 0.20
N ASN A 442 -19.04 3.38 0.92
CA ASN A 442 -19.92 4.40 0.34
C ASN A 442 -19.35 5.82 0.38
N CYS A 443 -18.27 6.05 1.12
CA CYS A 443 -17.68 7.35 1.34
C CYS A 443 -16.19 7.39 0.99
N ILE A 444 -15.65 8.62 0.92
CA ILE A 444 -14.21 8.84 0.76
C ILE A 444 -13.45 8.08 1.84
N ASP A 445 -12.27 7.57 1.47
CA ASP A 445 -11.33 6.87 2.35
C ASP A 445 -11.09 7.68 3.63
N VAL A 446 -11.39 7.10 4.79
CA VAL A 446 -11.18 7.74 6.09
C VAL A 446 -9.69 8.08 6.29
N ASN A 447 -8.81 7.26 5.71
CA ASN A 447 -7.36 7.45 5.71
C ASN A 447 -6.94 8.70 4.90
N ALA A 448 -7.78 9.10 3.92
CA ALA A 448 -7.58 10.32 3.16
C ALA A 448 -7.92 11.58 3.95
N CYS A 449 -8.21 11.53 5.26
CA CYS A 449 -8.29 12.73 6.12
C CYS A 449 -7.43 12.68 7.38
N THR A 450 -7.15 11.48 7.87
CA THR A 450 -6.41 11.28 9.12
C THR A 450 -4.90 11.28 8.90
N GLY A 451 -4.41 10.98 7.69
CA GLY A 451 -2.98 10.68 7.48
C GLY A 451 -2.48 9.54 8.40
N LEU A 452 -3.44 8.74 8.86
CA LEU A 452 -3.31 7.54 9.68
C LEU A 452 -4.07 6.49 8.91
#